data_AF-A0A2N2PRL5-F1
#
_entry.id   AF-A0A2N2PRL5-F1
#
_cell.length_a   1.000
_cell.length_b   1.000
_cell.length_c   1.000
_cell.angle_alpha   90.00
_cell.angle_beta   90.00
_cell.angle_gamma   90.00
#
_symmetry.space_group_name_H-M   'P 1'
#
loop_
_entity.id
_entity.type
_entity.pdbx_description
1 polymer ?
#
loop_
_entity_poly.entity_id
_entity_poly.type
_entity_poly.pdbx_seq_one_letter_code
_entity_poly.pdbx_strand_id
1 'polypeptide(L)'
;MEARFALPVSIEQVAVVIKQMSRSDRERLLDLAPELRQMPLYAARPQEDSGLAVVERMRGEVRRALGGQLLSLSEPFLGDLTLGQYLELPDGECGRLWDAWAEIELEELEELDVHLDAVPAR
;
A
#
# COMPACT_ATOMS: atom_id res chain seq x y z
N MET A 1 28.86 22.40 30.60
CA MET A 1 28.94 21.15 29.81
C MET A 1 27.59 21.02 29.12
N GLU A 2 27.49 21.46 27.87
CA GLU A 2 26.20 21.59 27.17
C GLU A 2 25.69 20.23 26.69
N ALA A 3 24.55 19.80 27.22
CA ALA A 3 23.81 18.66 26.71
C ALA A 3 23.13 19.07 25.40
N ARG A 4 23.65 18.59 24.27
CA ARG A 4 23.01 18.77 22.96
C ARG A 4 21.79 17.85 22.91
N PHE A 5 20.61 18.44 23.03
CA PHE A 5 19.34 17.77 22.76
C PHE A 5 19.26 17.46 21.26
N ALA A 6 19.55 16.21 20.90
CA ALA A 6 19.24 15.72 19.56
C ALA A 6 17.72 15.47 19.53
N LEU A 7 16.98 16.34 18.83
CA LEU A 7 15.60 16.05 18.45
C LEU A 7 15.59 14.73 17.66
N PRO A 8 14.60 13.84 17.86
CA PRO A 8 14.48 12.64 17.05
C PRO A 8 14.25 13.07 15.59
N VAL A 9 15.26 12.88 14.74
CA VAL A 9 15.15 13.12 13.30
C VAL A 9 14.57 11.86 12.68
N SER A 10 13.50 12.01 11.89
CA SER A 10 12.90 10.88 11.17
C SER A 10 13.87 10.34 10.11
N ILE A 11 13.83 9.05 9.85
CA ILE A 11 14.69 8.39 8.85
C ILE A 11 14.40 8.94 7.46
N GLU A 12 13.16 9.33 7.19
CA GLU A 12 12.68 9.95 5.97
C GLU A 12 13.36 11.30 5.72
N GLN A 13 13.49 12.13 6.76
CA GLN A 13 14.19 13.41 6.67
C GLN A 13 15.69 13.20 6.38
N VAL A 14 16.31 12.21 7.04
CA VAL A 14 17.72 11.85 6.75
C VAL A 14 17.86 11.40 5.29
N ALA A 15 16.93 10.60 4.78
CA ALA A 15 16.93 10.15 3.39
C ALA A 15 16.78 11.31 2.39
N VAL A 16 15.93 12.30 2.68
CA VAL A 16 15.79 13.51 1.86
C VAL A 16 17.09 14.30 1.81
N VAL A 17 17.76 14.48 2.95
CA VAL A 17 19.06 15.17 3.01
C VAL A 17 20.12 14.44 2.19
N ILE A 18 20.24 13.11 2.34
CA ILE A 18 21.19 12.30 1.58
C ILE A 18 20.91 12.39 0.06
N LYS A 19 19.64 12.42 -0.35
CA LYS A 19 19.25 12.60 -1.77
C LYS A 19 19.64 13.96 -2.33
N GLN A 20 19.71 15.00 -1.51
CA GLN A 20 20.09 16.35 -1.93
C GLN A 20 21.61 16.59 -1.86
N MET A 21 22.37 15.72 -1.19
CA MET A 21 23.83 15.84 -1.08
C MET A 21 24.55 15.75 -2.43
N SER A 22 25.65 16.52 -2.55
CA SER A 22 26.59 16.40 -3.65
C SER A 22 27.29 15.04 -3.64
N ARG A 23 27.84 14.63 -4.79
CA ARG A 23 28.58 13.36 -4.89
C ARG A 23 29.75 13.30 -3.91
N SER A 24 30.51 14.37 -3.77
CA SER A 24 31.64 14.46 -2.83
C SER A 24 31.20 14.35 -1.37
N ASP A 25 30.04 14.91 -1.02
CA ASP A 25 29.52 14.82 0.35
C ASP A 25 29.01 13.42 0.67
N ARG A 26 28.41 12.73 -0.31
CA ARG A 26 28.03 11.32 -0.16
C ARG A 26 29.24 10.41 0.00
N GLU A 27 30.29 10.63 -0.78
CA GLU A 27 31.55 9.89 -0.66
C GLU A 27 32.18 10.10 0.72
N ARG A 28 32.19 11.35 1.21
CA ARG A 28 32.64 11.67 2.57
C ARG A 28 31.77 11.05 3.66
N LEU A 29 30.44 10.98 3.47
CA LEU A 29 29.53 10.29 4.40
C LEU A 29 29.83 8.80 4.46
N LEU A 30 30.10 8.16 3.32
CA LEU A 30 30.49 6.75 3.26
C LEU A 30 31.90 6.47 3.81
N ASP A 31 32.80 7.46 3.78
CA ASP A 31 34.09 7.36 4.47
C ASP A 31 33.94 7.47 6.00
N LEU A 32 32.98 8.27 6.47
CA LEU A 32 32.70 8.44 7.90
C LEU A 32 31.95 7.26 8.52
N ALA A 33 31.18 6.52 7.71
CA ALA A 33 30.43 5.34 8.13
C ALA A 33 30.75 4.15 7.19
N PRO A 34 31.96 3.57 7.28
CA PRO A 34 32.42 2.52 6.38
C PRO A 34 31.59 1.23 6.48
N GLU A 35 30.86 1.03 7.58
CA GLU A 35 29.95 -0.09 7.79
C GLU A 35 28.78 -0.05 6.79
N LEU A 36 28.37 1.12 6.32
CA LEU A 36 27.35 1.28 5.28
C LEU A 36 27.80 0.73 3.92
N ARG A 37 29.11 0.68 3.67
CA ARG A 37 29.68 0.05 2.46
C ARG A 37 29.61 -1.48 2.51
N GLN A 38 29.61 -2.02 3.73
CA GLN A 38 29.69 -3.46 3.99
C GLN A 38 28.34 -4.06 4.36
N MET A 39 27.29 -3.25 4.53
CA MET A 39 25.93 -3.77 4.65
C MET A 39 25.65 -4.57 3.38
N PRO A 40 25.38 -5.88 3.47
CA PRO A 40 24.70 -6.54 2.37
C PRO A 40 23.45 -5.70 2.15
N LEU A 41 23.32 -5.12 0.95
CA LEU A 41 22.05 -4.54 0.50
C LEU A 41 21.02 -5.56 0.90
N TYR A 42 20.23 -5.24 1.93
CA TYR A 42 19.21 -6.11 2.50
C TYR A 42 18.58 -6.79 1.31
N ALA A 43 18.76 -8.12 1.26
CA ALA A 43 18.59 -8.95 0.07
C ALA A 43 17.62 -8.28 -0.89
N ALA A 44 18.12 -7.90 -2.08
CA ALA A 44 17.36 -7.32 -3.17
C ALA A 44 15.88 -7.57 -2.93
N ARG A 45 15.09 -6.50 -2.65
CA ARG A 45 13.64 -6.57 -2.39
C ARG A 45 13.15 -7.83 -3.07
N PRO A 46 12.57 -8.84 -2.37
CA PRO A 46 12.10 -10.05 -3.02
C PRO A 46 11.39 -9.55 -4.25
N GLN A 47 11.93 -9.87 -5.44
CA GLN A 47 11.52 -9.27 -6.71
C GLN A 47 10.05 -9.03 -6.57
N GLU A 48 9.63 -7.76 -6.49
CA GLU A 48 8.21 -7.44 -6.38
C GLU A 48 7.59 -8.27 -7.48
N ASP A 49 6.90 -9.36 -7.09
CA ASP A 49 6.29 -10.32 -7.98
C ASP A 49 5.45 -9.40 -8.85
N SER A 50 5.91 -9.13 -10.09
CA SER A 50 5.59 -7.88 -10.81
C SER A 50 4.12 -7.59 -10.59
N GLY A 51 3.68 -6.47 -9.99
CA GLY A 51 2.35 -6.37 -9.33
C GLY A 51 1.18 -7.16 -9.95
N LEU A 52 1.15 -7.30 -11.27
CA LEU A 52 0.49 -8.36 -12.04
C LEU A 52 0.45 -9.78 -11.40
N ALA A 53 1.55 -10.39 -10.97
CA ALA A 53 1.61 -11.73 -10.39
C ALA A 53 0.89 -11.80 -9.04
N VAL A 54 0.98 -10.74 -8.22
CA VAL A 54 0.19 -10.61 -6.98
C VAL A 54 -1.29 -10.44 -7.31
N VAL A 55 -1.61 -9.59 -8.30
CA VAL A 55 -2.99 -9.36 -8.77
C VAL A 55 -3.61 -10.63 -9.34
N GLU A 56 -2.88 -11.41 -10.13
CA GLU A 56 -3.35 -12.67 -10.70
C GLU A 56 -3.53 -13.74 -9.62
N ARG A 57 -2.66 -13.77 -8.59
CA ARG A 57 -2.84 -14.63 -7.42
C ARG A 57 -4.13 -14.28 -6.68
N MET A 58 -4.34 -13.00 -6.36
CA MET A 58 -5.59 -12.53 -5.72
C MET A 58 -6.80 -12.83 -6.59
N ARG A 59 -6.74 -12.59 -7.90
CA ARG A 59 -7.83 -12.89 -8.84
C ARG A 59 -8.17 -14.37 -8.83
N GLY A 60 -7.17 -15.24 -8.78
CA GLY A 60 -7.34 -16.69 -8.67
C GLY A 60 -7.95 -17.13 -7.33
N GLU A 61 -7.62 -16.46 -6.22
CA GLU A 61 -8.20 -16.70 -4.90
C GLU A 61 -9.66 -16.26 -4.84
N VAL A 62 -9.98 -15.05 -5.31
CA VAL A 62 -11.35 -14.53 -5.40
C VAL A 62 -12.21 -15.45 -6.27
N ARG A 63 -11.71 -15.85 -7.45
CA ARG A 63 -12.46 -16.76 -8.33
C ARG A 63 -12.71 -18.12 -7.67
N ARG A 64 -11.76 -18.64 -6.89
CA ARG A 64 -11.95 -19.89 -6.14
C ARG A 64 -12.97 -19.73 -5.02
N ALA A 65 -12.91 -18.63 -4.26
CA ALA A 65 -13.87 -18.33 -3.19
C ALA A 65 -15.31 -18.20 -3.72
N LEU A 66 -15.48 -17.64 -4.93
CA LEU A 66 -16.76 -17.52 -5.62
C LEU A 66 -17.19 -18.82 -6.34
N GLY A 67 -16.56 -19.96 -6.06
CA GLY A 67 -16.90 -21.24 -6.67
C GLY A 67 -16.68 -21.31 -8.19
N GLY A 68 -15.82 -20.45 -8.73
CA GLY A 68 -15.56 -20.34 -10.16
C GLY A 68 -16.60 -19.52 -10.95
N GLN A 69 -17.67 -19.04 -10.30
CA GLN A 69 -18.63 -18.17 -10.95
C GLN A 69 -18.10 -16.73 -11.03
N LEU A 70 -18.11 -16.19 -12.24
CA LEU A 70 -17.97 -14.76 -12.46
C LEU A 70 -19.28 -14.09 -12.03
N LEU A 71 -19.14 -12.94 -11.37
CA LEU A 71 -20.24 -12.04 -11.07
C LEU A 71 -21.00 -11.66 -12.35
N SER A 72 -22.33 -11.63 -12.28
CA SER A 72 -23.14 -11.33 -13.46
C SER A 72 -23.22 -9.82 -13.65
N LEU A 73 -23.02 -9.32 -14.88
CA LEU A 73 -23.16 -7.89 -15.17
C LEU A 73 -24.59 -7.35 -14.93
N SER A 74 -25.58 -8.24 -14.90
CA SER A 74 -26.97 -7.89 -14.60
C SER A 74 -27.32 -8.00 -13.12
N GLU A 75 -26.39 -8.41 -12.26
CA GLU A 75 -26.67 -8.53 -10.83
C GLU A 75 -26.81 -7.14 -10.19
N PRO A 76 -27.73 -6.97 -9.23
CA PRO A 76 -27.79 -5.75 -8.41
C PRO A 76 -26.49 -5.56 -7.64
N PHE A 77 -25.95 -4.34 -7.65
CA PHE A 77 -24.66 -4.04 -7.03
C PHE A 77 -24.72 -2.84 -6.08
N LEU A 78 -24.91 -1.63 -6.62
CA LEU A 78 -24.83 -0.38 -5.84
C LEU A 78 -26.07 0.49 -6.06
N GLY A 79 -26.90 0.61 -5.03
CA GLY A 79 -28.21 1.26 -5.15
C GLY A 79 -29.07 0.55 -6.20
N ASP A 80 -29.52 1.31 -7.20
CA ASP A 80 -30.32 0.80 -8.32
C ASP A 80 -29.46 0.31 -9.50
N LEU A 81 -28.13 0.37 -9.40
CA LEU A 81 -27.23 -0.01 -10.48
C LEU A 81 -26.93 -1.51 -10.46
N THR A 82 -26.91 -2.11 -11.64
CA THR A 82 -26.29 -3.42 -11.84
C THR A 82 -24.76 -3.29 -11.91
N LEU A 83 -24.04 -4.39 -11.67
CA LEU A 83 -22.58 -4.41 -11.78
C LEU A 83 -22.07 -3.89 -13.14
N GLY A 84 -22.72 -4.30 -14.23
CA GLY A 84 -22.38 -3.85 -15.58
C GLY A 84 -22.57 -2.34 -15.75
N GLN A 85 -23.68 -1.79 -15.25
CA GLN A 85 -23.94 -0.35 -15.31
C GLN A 85 -22.91 0.44 -14.49
N TYR A 86 -22.54 -0.06 -13.32
CA TYR A 86 -21.50 0.56 -12.49
C TYR A 86 -20.13 0.57 -13.19
N LEU A 87 -19.75 -0.53 -13.85
CA LEU A 87 -18.47 -0.62 -14.57
C LEU A 87 -18.41 0.27 -15.83
N GLU A 88 -19.56 0.69 -16.36
CA GLU A 88 -19.67 1.61 -17.50
C GLU A 88 -19.71 3.09 -17.09
N LEU A 89 -19.82 3.39 -15.79
CA LEU A 89 -19.84 4.77 -15.32
C LEU A 89 -18.51 5.49 -15.59
N PRO A 90 -18.55 6.77 -15.99
CA PRO A 90 -17.36 7.61 -16.01
C PRO A 90 -16.72 7.70 -14.62
N ASP A 91 -15.40 7.78 -14.55
CA ASP A 91 -14.65 7.85 -13.28
C ASP A 91 -15.16 8.96 -12.33
N GLY A 92 -15.61 10.10 -12.87
CA GLY A 92 -16.17 11.20 -12.07
C GLY A 92 -17.57 10.92 -11.49
N GLU A 93 -18.34 9.99 -12.05
CA GLU A 93 -19.60 9.52 -11.48
C GLU A 93 -19.36 8.45 -10.43
N CYS A 94 -18.42 7.52 -10.68
CA CYS A 94 -17.92 6.60 -9.68
C CYS A 94 -17.41 7.34 -8.44
N GLY A 95 -16.58 8.38 -8.62
CA GLY A 95 -16.03 9.18 -7.51
C GLY A 95 -17.13 9.77 -6.63
N ARG A 96 -18.17 10.37 -7.22
CA ARG A 96 -19.30 10.94 -6.47
C ARG A 96 -20.10 9.89 -5.69
N LEU A 97 -20.25 8.68 -6.24
CA LEU A 97 -20.90 7.58 -5.52
C LEU A 97 -20.08 7.13 -4.31
N TRP A 98 -18.77 7.06 -4.46
CA TRP A 98 -17.85 6.74 -3.36
C TRP A 98 -17.80 7.85 -2.31
N ASP A 99 -17.77 9.12 -2.71
CA ASP A 99 -17.77 10.26 -1.79
C ASP A 99 -19.06 10.28 -0.94
N ALA A 100 -20.21 10.05 -1.58
CA ALA A 100 -21.50 9.98 -0.89
C ALA A 100 -21.60 8.79 0.09
N TRP A 101 -20.89 7.69 -0.17
CA TRP A 101 -20.79 6.55 0.74
C TRP A 101 -19.77 6.77 1.86
N ALA A 102 -18.66 7.46 1.58
CA ALA A 102 -17.62 7.75 2.55
C ALA A 102 -18.06 8.81 3.59
N GLU A 103 -19.01 9.68 3.24
CA GLU A 103 -19.66 10.60 4.18
C GLU A 103 -20.63 9.89 5.14
N ILE A 104 -21.04 8.64 4.86
CA ILE A 104 -21.87 7.82 5.74
C ILE A 104 -20.96 7.09 6.73
N GLU A 105 -20.70 7.76 7.86
CA GLU A 105 -20.25 7.22 9.13
C GLU A 105 -18.90 6.46 9.14
N LEU A 106 -17.82 7.18 8.81
CA LEU A 106 -16.47 6.82 9.30
C LEU A 106 -16.38 6.86 10.85
N GLU A 107 -17.38 7.42 11.52
CA GLU A 107 -17.48 7.55 12.98
C GLU A 107 -17.97 6.26 13.67
N GLU A 108 -18.58 5.30 12.94
CA GLU A 108 -19.00 3.99 13.47
C GLU A 108 -18.04 2.84 13.10
N LEU A 109 -17.01 3.09 12.29
CA LEU A 109 -16.03 2.06 11.96
C LEU A 109 -15.07 1.85 13.14
N GLU A 110 -15.42 0.96 14.07
CA GLU A 110 -14.43 0.42 15.00
C GLU A 110 -13.27 -0.14 14.17
N GLU A 111 -12.05 0.38 14.37
CA GLU A 111 -10.83 -0.17 13.78
C GLU A 111 -10.72 -1.64 14.19
N LEU A 112 -11.16 -2.53 13.30
CA LEU A 112 -10.97 -3.96 13.49
C LEU A 112 -9.48 -4.21 13.26
N ASP A 113 -8.75 -4.45 14.34
CA ASP A 113 -7.33 -4.77 14.31
C ASP A 113 -7.16 -6.15 13.64
N VAL A 114 -7.08 -6.16 12.30
CA VAL A 114 -6.97 -7.39 11.52
C VAL A 114 -5.54 -7.91 11.61
N HIS A 115 -5.28 -8.73 12.63
CA HIS A 115 -4.08 -9.54 12.67
C HIS A 115 -4.09 -10.56 11.52
N LEU A 116 -2.97 -10.65 10.79
CA LEU A 116 -2.76 -11.59 9.68
C LEU A 116 -3.01 -13.07 10.06
N ASP A 117 -3.06 -13.40 11.34
CA ASP A 117 -3.32 -14.74 11.88
C ASP A 117 -4.81 -15.02 12.14
N ALA A 118 -5.72 -14.07 11.88
CA ALA A 118 -7.15 -14.20 12.18
C ALA A 118 -7.93 -15.11 11.21
N VAL A 119 -7.31 -15.55 10.10
CA VAL A 119 -7.91 -16.54 9.20
C VAL A 119 -7.45 -17.93 9.63
N PRO A 120 -8.31 -18.76 10.26
CA PRO A 120 -7.96 -20.14 10.53
C PRO A 120 -7.81 -20.87 9.21
N ALA A 121 -6.61 -21.37 8.93
CA ALA A 121 -6.36 -22.28 7.83
C ALA A 121 -7.32 -23.47 7.94
N ARG A 122 -8.22 -23.60 6.96
CA ARG A 122 -9.00 -24.81 6.71
C ARG A 122 -8.75 -25.26 5.28
#